data_AF-A0A2M8N7A8-F1
#
_entry.id   AF-A0A2M8N7A8-F1
#
_cell.length_a   1.000
_cell.length_b   1.000
_cell.length_c   1.000
_cell.angle_alpha   90.00
_cell.angle_beta   90.00
_cell.angle_gamma   90.00
#
_symmetry.space_group_name_H-M   'P 1'
#
loop_
_entity.id
_entity.type
_entity.pdbx_description
1 polymer ?
#
loop_
_entity_poly.entity_id
_entity_poly.type
_entity_poly.pdbx_seq_one_letter_code
_entity_poly.pdbx_strand_id
1 'polypeptide(L)'
;MTDQTTPKALEDSEETGGCRPPLWIILLAVVVVIFSAYLGLQIFSVLWGIIFIPDAPRPPDVVELSHDGGDYGYDLWHYESKLPPCELIAFYEQAGSTCTINAGACDGMTYIHPIYEEPNFAVCTGIREFSIFALRWEATLDVLYLENPSFSRFTLESEVLWGGVSSP
;
A
#
# COMPACT_ATOMS: atom_id res chain seq x y z
N MET A 1 2.67 98.16 -4.10
CA MET A 1 2.71 97.44 -2.81
C MET A 1 1.43 96.63 -2.80
N THR A 2 1.50 95.43 -3.36
CA THR A 2 0.34 94.67 -3.84
C THR A 2 0.36 93.30 -3.19
N ASP A 3 -0.85 92.88 -2.86
CA ASP A 3 -1.26 91.93 -1.85
C ASP A 3 -1.01 90.47 -2.24
N GLN A 4 -0.70 89.64 -1.25
CA GLN A 4 -0.52 88.20 -1.36
C GLN A 4 -1.88 87.50 -1.44
N THR A 5 -2.10 86.63 -2.42
CA THR A 5 -2.91 85.42 -2.19
C THR A 5 -2.56 84.34 -3.22
N THR A 6 -1.72 83.39 -2.82
CA THR A 6 -1.56 82.11 -3.51
C THR A 6 -2.45 81.10 -2.80
N PRO A 7 -3.50 80.52 -3.42
CA PRO A 7 -4.22 79.44 -2.78
C PRO A 7 -3.39 78.15 -2.83
N LYS A 8 -3.22 77.57 -1.64
CA LYS A 8 -2.59 76.30 -1.33
C LYS A 8 -3.03 75.17 -2.26
N ALA A 9 -2.07 74.35 -2.66
CA ALA A 9 -2.28 72.98 -3.08
C ALA A 9 -3.11 72.24 -2.01
N LEU A 10 -4.23 71.66 -2.42
CA LEU A 10 -4.89 70.59 -1.67
C LEU A 10 -4.13 69.32 -1.98
N GLU A 11 -3.10 69.05 -1.17
CA GLU A 11 -2.60 67.69 -0.98
C GLU A 11 -3.71 66.90 -0.30
N ASP A 12 -4.45 66.15 -1.10
CA ASP A 12 -5.36 65.11 -0.63
C ASP A 12 -4.47 64.01 -0.03
N SER A 13 -4.19 64.15 1.26
CA SER A 13 -3.51 63.13 2.04
C SER A 13 -4.51 62.01 2.29
N GLU A 14 -4.50 61.01 1.42
CA GLU A 14 -5.16 59.74 1.64
C GLU A 14 -4.54 59.08 2.89
N GLU A 15 -5.09 59.40 4.06
CA GLU A 15 -4.81 58.66 5.29
C GLU A 15 -5.29 57.22 5.06
N THR A 16 -4.33 56.33 4.80
CA THR A 16 -4.52 54.89 4.95
C THR A 16 -4.68 54.60 6.44
N GLY A 17 -5.87 54.86 6.96
CA GLY A 17 -6.28 54.52 8.30
C GLY A 17 -6.03 53.03 8.53
N GLY A 18 -5.04 52.71 9.36
CA GLY A 18 -4.65 51.36 9.69
C GLY A 18 -5.77 50.61 10.40
N CYS A 19 -6.68 50.01 9.64
CA CYS A 19 -7.68 49.07 10.13
C CYS A 19 -6.97 47.81 10.63
N ARG A 20 -6.63 47.78 11.92
CA ARG A 20 -6.23 46.55 12.59
C ARG A 20 -7.39 45.55 12.49
N PRO A 21 -7.22 44.42 11.79
CA PRO A 21 -8.29 43.46 11.67
C PRO A 21 -8.69 42.98 13.07
N PRO A 22 -9.98 42.89 13.37
CA PRO A 22 -10.44 42.47 14.68
C PRO A 22 -9.97 41.03 14.95
N LEU A 23 -9.53 40.79 16.18
CA LEU A 23 -8.82 39.57 16.62
C LEU A 23 -9.55 38.26 16.27
N TRP A 24 -10.89 38.29 16.22
CA TRP A 24 -11.71 37.13 15.85
C TRP A 24 -11.53 36.70 14.38
N ILE A 25 -11.24 37.63 13.47
CA ILE A 25 -10.97 37.29 12.04
C ILE A 25 -9.63 36.57 11.92
N ILE A 26 -8.62 37.01 12.68
CA ILE A 26 -7.31 36.35 12.73
C ILE A 26 -7.49 34.92 13.27
N LEU A 27 -8.26 34.75 14.35
CA LEU A 27 -8.53 33.45 14.95
C LEU A 27 -9.28 32.53 13.97
N LEU A 28 -10.29 33.05 13.28
CA LEU A 28 -11.03 32.30 12.25
C LEU A 28 -10.12 31.89 11.08
N ALA A 29 -9.26 32.79 10.61
CA ALA A 29 -8.30 32.47 9.55
C ALA A 29 -7.34 31.34 9.98
N VAL A 30 -6.84 31.37 11.22
CA VAL A 30 -6.00 30.30 11.76
C VAL A 30 -6.76 28.97 11.83
N VAL A 31 -8.00 28.97 12.30
CA VAL A 31 -8.83 27.75 12.34
C VAL A 31 -9.06 27.19 10.94
N VAL A 32 -9.35 28.04 9.95
CA VAL A 32 -9.56 27.62 8.56
C VAL A 32 -8.27 27.01 7.98
N VAL A 33 -7.11 27.60 8.25
CA VAL A 33 -5.82 27.07 7.79
C VAL A 33 -5.50 25.71 8.43
N ILE A 34 -5.75 25.56 9.74
CA ILE A 34 -5.55 24.27 10.43
C ILE A 34 -6.50 23.21 9.86
N PHE A 35 -7.77 23.56 9.68
CA PHE A 35 -8.77 22.64 9.16
C PHE A 35 -8.48 22.23 7.72
N SER A 36 -8.06 23.16 6.86
CA SER A 36 -7.67 22.84 5.48
C SER A 36 -6.42 21.97 5.43
N ALA A 37 -5.42 22.23 6.28
CA ALA A 37 -4.24 21.38 6.39
C ALA A 37 -4.60 19.96 6.85
N TYR A 38 -5.49 19.84 7.83
CA TYR A 38 -5.98 18.55 8.31
C TYR A 38 -6.69 17.75 7.20
N LEU A 39 -7.62 18.37 6.48
CA LEU A 39 -8.28 17.73 5.33
C LEU A 39 -7.30 17.37 4.22
N GLY A 40 -6.33 18.25 3.95
CA GLY A 40 -5.26 17.99 3.01
C GLY A 40 -4.49 16.71 3.36
N LEU A 41 -4.05 16.56 4.62
CA LEU A 41 -3.34 15.37 5.08
C LEU A 41 -4.14 14.08 4.88
N GLN A 42 -5.44 14.11 5.15
CA GLN A 42 -6.30 12.94 4.95
C GLN A 42 -6.41 12.55 3.47
N ILE A 43 -6.63 13.53 2.59
CA ILE A 43 -6.71 13.31 1.14
C ILE A 43 -5.37 12.79 0.60
N PHE A 44 -4.26 13.40 1.01
CA PHE A 44 -2.93 12.97 0.60
C PHE A 44 -2.60 11.55 1.07
N SER A 45 -3.03 11.15 2.27
CA SER A 45 -2.84 9.77 2.76
C SER A 45 -3.56 8.73 1.90
N VAL A 46 -4.79 9.02 1.47
CA VAL A 46 -5.55 8.13 0.59
C VAL A 46 -4.94 8.08 -0.80
N LEU A 47 -4.62 9.24 -1.39
CA LEU A 47 -3.98 9.32 -2.71
C LEU A 47 -2.62 8.60 -2.72
N TRP A 48 -1.86 8.73 -1.63
CA TRP A 48 -0.59 8.02 -1.47
C TRP A 48 -0.79 6.51 -1.49
N GLY A 49 -1.82 5.99 -0.82
CA GLY A 49 -2.18 4.57 -0.84
C GLY A 49 -2.56 4.06 -2.23
N ILE A 50 -3.18 4.88 -3.08
CA ILE A 50 -3.53 4.50 -4.47
C ILE A 50 -2.28 4.44 -5.35
N ILE A 51 -1.33 5.35 -5.16
CA ILE A 51 -0.12 5.42 -5.99
C ILE A 51 0.92 4.37 -5.56
N PHE A 52 1.05 4.13 -4.25
CA PHE A 52 2.05 3.24 -3.67
C PHE A 52 1.37 2.06 -2.98
N ILE A 53 0.85 1.16 -3.82
CA ILE A 53 0.30 -0.10 -3.38
C ILE A 53 1.46 -0.97 -2.90
N PRO A 54 1.38 -1.56 -1.69
CA PRO A 54 2.41 -2.48 -1.23
C PRO A 54 2.42 -3.73 -2.11
N ASP A 55 3.62 -4.26 -2.40
CA ASP A 55 3.75 -5.55 -3.07
C ASP A 55 3.37 -6.71 -2.13
N ALA A 56 2.84 -7.79 -2.72
CA ALA A 56 2.72 -9.06 -2.04
C ALA A 56 4.12 -9.59 -1.63
N PRO A 57 4.24 -10.27 -0.47
CA PRO A 57 5.53 -10.76 -0.01
C PRO A 57 6.09 -11.78 -1.00
N ARG A 58 7.35 -11.58 -1.39
CA ARG A 58 8.08 -12.49 -2.28
C ARG A 58 9.40 -12.89 -1.61
N PRO A 59 9.83 -14.15 -1.73
CA PRO A 59 11.14 -14.56 -1.26
C PRO A 59 12.26 -13.80 -1.98
N PRO A 60 13.44 -13.67 -1.36
CA PRO A 60 14.60 -13.17 -2.08
C PRO A 60 14.97 -14.11 -3.25
N ASP A 61 15.55 -13.54 -4.30
CA ASP A 61 16.12 -14.27 -5.44
C ASP A 61 15.12 -15.16 -6.22
N VAL A 62 13.85 -14.75 -6.31
CA VAL A 62 12.87 -15.40 -7.21
C VAL A 62 13.06 -14.99 -8.68
N VAL A 63 12.79 -15.94 -9.57
CA VAL A 63 12.75 -15.73 -11.02
C VAL A 63 11.29 -15.72 -11.47
N GLU A 64 10.89 -14.66 -12.15
CA GLU A 64 9.57 -14.57 -12.79
C GLU A 64 9.51 -15.48 -14.02
N LEU A 65 8.54 -16.39 -14.03
CA LEU A 65 8.27 -17.29 -15.15
C LEU A 65 7.20 -16.69 -16.07
N SER A 66 6.13 -16.17 -15.49
CA SER A 66 5.06 -15.45 -16.19
C SER A 66 4.32 -14.50 -15.26
N HIS A 67 3.64 -13.54 -15.87
CA HIS A 67 2.81 -12.56 -15.19
C HIS A 67 1.58 -12.27 -16.05
N ASP A 68 0.41 -12.48 -15.46
CA ASP A 68 -0.88 -12.11 -16.02
C ASP A 68 -1.51 -11.04 -15.13
N GLY A 69 -1.51 -9.80 -15.63
CA GLY A 69 -2.19 -8.68 -14.97
C GLY A 69 -3.70 -8.78 -15.22
N GLY A 70 -4.48 -8.84 -14.14
CA GLY A 70 -5.93 -8.80 -14.21
C GLY A 70 -6.47 -7.37 -14.15
N ASP A 71 -7.74 -7.22 -14.49
CA ASP A 71 -8.43 -5.94 -14.27
C ASP A 71 -8.65 -5.70 -12.75
N TYR A 72 -8.81 -4.43 -12.36
CA TYR A 72 -9.21 -3.99 -11.01
C TYR A 72 -8.20 -4.19 -9.85
N GLY A 73 -6.90 -4.31 -10.15
CA GLY A 73 -5.86 -4.46 -9.13
C GLY A 73 -5.71 -5.89 -8.64
N TYR A 74 -6.05 -6.83 -9.51
CA TYR A 74 -5.75 -8.24 -9.41
C TYR A 74 -4.51 -8.54 -10.24
N ASP A 75 -3.56 -9.29 -9.70
CA ASP A 75 -2.37 -9.71 -10.42
C ASP A 75 -2.03 -11.16 -10.09
N LEU A 76 -1.60 -11.90 -11.11
CA LEU A 76 -1.20 -13.30 -11.00
C LEU A 76 0.23 -13.49 -11.53
N TRP A 77 1.14 -13.90 -10.64
CA TRP A 77 2.52 -14.20 -11.00
C TRP A 77 2.84 -15.68 -10.80
N HIS A 78 3.67 -16.21 -11.70
CA HIS A 78 4.28 -17.52 -11.52
C HIS A 78 5.77 -17.34 -11.31
N TYR A 79 6.27 -17.85 -10.19
CA TYR A 79 7.65 -17.68 -9.76
C TYR A 79 8.36 -19.02 -9.56
N GLU A 80 9.67 -18.99 -9.77
CA GLU A 80 10.59 -20.02 -9.31
C GLU A 80 11.49 -19.45 -8.21
N SER A 81 11.58 -20.14 -7.07
CA SER A 81 12.44 -19.78 -5.95
C SER A 81 13.54 -20.81 -5.76
N LYS A 82 14.68 -20.35 -5.23
CA LYS A 82 15.76 -21.21 -4.73
C LYS A 82 15.51 -21.74 -3.32
N LEU A 83 14.43 -21.32 -2.67
CA LEU A 83 14.03 -21.88 -1.39
C LEU A 83 13.42 -23.27 -1.62
N PRO A 84 13.78 -24.26 -0.80
CA PRO A 84 13.09 -25.55 -0.79
C PRO A 84 11.64 -25.39 -0.30
N PRO A 85 10.77 -26.35 -0.58
CA PRO A 85 9.31 -26.19 -0.45
C PRO A 85 8.84 -25.80 0.96
N CYS A 86 9.35 -26.45 2.00
CA CYS A 86 8.95 -26.17 3.38
C CYS A 86 9.60 -24.89 3.95
N GLU A 87 10.76 -24.48 3.43
CA GLU A 87 11.33 -23.15 3.74
C GLU A 87 10.50 -22.04 3.10
N LEU A 88 9.97 -22.26 1.91
CA LEU A 88 9.08 -21.32 1.24
C LEU A 88 7.77 -21.13 2.03
N ILE A 89 7.20 -22.20 2.58
CA ILE A 89 6.06 -22.11 3.51
C ILE A 89 6.42 -21.27 4.74
N ALA A 90 7.54 -21.59 5.39
CA ALA A 90 7.98 -20.88 6.59
C ALA A 90 8.24 -19.39 6.31
N PHE A 91 8.68 -19.03 5.11
CA PHE A 91 8.78 -17.64 4.67
C PHE A 91 7.42 -16.93 4.67
N TYR A 92 6.38 -17.55 4.08
CA TYR A 92 5.05 -16.95 4.04
C TYR A 92 4.41 -16.86 5.42
N GLU A 93 4.59 -17.85 6.28
CA GLU A 93 4.14 -17.79 7.68
C GLU A 93 4.81 -16.62 8.43
N GLN A 94 6.12 -16.42 8.23
CA GLN A 94 6.84 -15.27 8.81
C GLN A 94 6.38 -13.92 8.22
N ALA A 95 5.90 -13.92 6.97
CA ALA A 95 5.30 -12.75 6.34
C ALA A 95 3.86 -12.45 6.85
N GLY A 96 3.32 -13.28 7.75
CA GLY A 96 2.00 -13.11 8.35
C GLY A 96 0.89 -13.88 7.66
N SER A 97 1.22 -14.82 6.77
CA SER A 97 0.22 -15.68 6.12
C SER A 97 -0.21 -16.85 7.00
N THR A 98 -1.43 -17.35 6.77
CA THR A 98 -1.90 -18.64 7.27
C THR A 98 -1.78 -19.67 6.15
N CYS A 99 -1.01 -20.73 6.39
CA CYS A 99 -0.76 -21.78 5.41
C CYS A 99 -1.57 -23.04 5.70
N THR A 100 -2.26 -23.55 4.67
CA THR A 100 -2.85 -24.88 4.67
C THR A 100 -1.91 -25.81 3.93
N ILE A 101 -1.38 -26.82 4.62
CA ILE A 101 -0.35 -27.71 4.11
C ILE A 101 -0.92 -29.13 4.05
N ASN A 102 -0.64 -29.84 2.96
CA ASN A 102 -1.07 -31.23 2.82
C ASN A 102 -0.39 -32.13 3.85
N ALA A 103 -1.16 -33.09 4.36
CA ALA A 103 -0.70 -33.98 5.41
C ALA A 103 0.53 -34.79 4.94
N GLY A 104 1.62 -34.68 5.69
CA GLY A 104 2.87 -35.37 5.39
C GLY A 104 3.70 -34.75 4.27
N ALA A 105 3.37 -33.55 3.77
CA ALA A 105 4.18 -32.85 2.77
C ALA A 105 5.48 -32.27 3.35
N CYS A 106 5.53 -31.98 4.66
CA CYS A 106 6.70 -31.45 5.35
C CYS A 106 6.97 -32.22 6.65
N ASP A 107 8.23 -32.58 6.87
CA ASP A 107 8.77 -33.00 8.17
C ASP A 107 9.84 -31.98 8.60
N GLY A 108 9.43 -31.06 9.47
CA GLY A 108 10.19 -29.84 9.75
C GLY A 108 10.40 -29.02 8.47
N MET A 109 11.66 -28.74 8.13
CA MET A 109 12.05 -27.98 6.93
C MET A 109 12.27 -28.88 5.70
N THR A 110 12.09 -30.19 5.84
CA THR A 110 12.33 -31.14 4.75
C THR A 110 11.02 -31.44 4.05
N TYR A 111 11.01 -31.25 2.73
CA TYR A 111 9.88 -31.66 1.91
C TYR A 111 9.85 -33.19 1.76
N ILE A 112 8.69 -33.76 2.01
CA ILE A 112 8.40 -35.17 1.78
C ILE A 112 7.36 -35.23 0.67
N HIS A 113 7.69 -35.92 -0.41
CA HIS A 113 6.75 -36.10 -1.51
C HIS A 113 5.52 -36.88 -1.00
N PRO A 114 4.31 -36.29 -1.06
CA PRO A 114 3.11 -36.96 -0.60
C PRO A 114 2.81 -38.18 -1.49
N ILE A 115 2.13 -39.18 -0.91
CA ILE A 115 1.76 -40.43 -1.60
C ILE A 115 0.68 -40.17 -2.67
N TYR A 116 -0.09 -39.09 -2.52
CA TYR A 116 -1.13 -38.66 -3.45
C TYR A 116 -0.66 -37.43 -4.23
N GLU A 117 -0.75 -37.49 -5.56
CA GLU A 117 -0.49 -36.36 -6.45
C GLU A 117 -1.66 -35.39 -6.37
N GLU A 118 -1.59 -34.45 -5.42
CA GLU A 118 -2.41 -33.26 -5.45
C GLU A 118 -1.71 -32.17 -6.29
N PRO A 119 -2.46 -31.33 -7.00
CA PRO A 119 -1.87 -30.32 -7.90
C PRO A 119 -0.98 -29.33 -7.13
N ASN A 120 -1.39 -28.97 -5.92
CA ASN A 120 -0.70 -28.11 -4.99
C ASN A 120 -0.51 -28.81 -3.65
N PHE A 121 0.62 -28.60 -2.97
CA PHE A 121 0.88 -29.20 -1.64
C PHE A 121 0.70 -28.23 -0.48
N ALA A 122 0.66 -26.93 -0.76
CA ALA A 122 0.38 -25.91 0.23
C ALA A 122 -0.25 -24.67 -0.40
N VAL A 123 -1.10 -23.99 0.37
CA VAL A 123 -1.70 -22.70 0.04
C VAL A 123 -1.53 -21.77 1.22
N CYS A 124 -0.88 -20.63 1.02
CA CYS A 124 -0.61 -19.62 2.04
C CYS A 124 -1.35 -18.33 1.72
N THR A 125 -2.29 -17.94 2.58
CA THR A 125 -3.10 -16.72 2.38
C THR A 125 -2.70 -15.64 3.38
N GLY A 126 -2.66 -14.39 2.96
CA GLY A 126 -2.37 -13.27 3.85
C GLY A 126 -3.09 -11.99 3.46
N ILE A 127 -3.23 -11.09 4.43
CA ILE A 127 -3.84 -9.77 4.24
C ILE A 127 -2.95 -8.74 4.94
N ARG A 128 -2.74 -7.61 4.27
CA ARG A 128 -2.03 -6.44 4.80
C ARG A 128 -2.84 -5.18 4.55
N GLU A 129 -3.22 -4.52 5.62
CA GLU A 129 -3.89 -3.22 5.54
C GLU A 129 -2.89 -2.10 5.21
N PHE A 130 -3.32 -1.16 4.38
CA PHE A 130 -2.56 0.06 4.07
C PHE A 130 -3.52 1.22 3.79
N SER A 131 -3.32 2.36 4.46
CA SER A 131 -4.26 3.49 4.41
C SER A 131 -5.69 3.03 4.76
N ILE A 132 -6.66 3.22 3.87
CA ILE A 132 -8.04 2.73 3.99
C ILE A 132 -8.30 1.43 3.19
N PHE A 133 -7.28 0.89 2.55
CA PHE A 133 -7.35 -0.28 1.67
C PHE A 133 -6.67 -1.49 2.33
N ALA A 134 -6.77 -2.64 1.67
CA ALA A 134 -5.99 -3.80 2.04
C ALA A 134 -5.50 -4.54 0.80
N LEU A 135 -4.34 -5.17 0.92
CA LEU A 135 -3.81 -6.12 -0.06
C LEU A 135 -4.07 -7.51 0.48
N ARG A 136 -4.79 -8.32 -0.29
CA ARG A 136 -4.92 -9.76 -0.06
C ARG A 136 -3.98 -10.47 -1.02
N TRP A 137 -3.31 -11.52 -0.56
CA TRP A 137 -2.54 -12.40 -1.43
C TRP A 137 -2.75 -13.86 -1.07
N GLU A 138 -2.57 -14.71 -2.07
CA GLU A 138 -2.54 -16.15 -1.96
C GLU A 138 -1.32 -16.68 -2.70
N ALA A 139 -0.49 -17.45 -2.00
CA ALA A 139 0.62 -18.17 -2.57
C ALA A 139 0.29 -19.66 -2.62
N THR A 140 0.16 -20.21 -3.82
CA THR A 140 -0.13 -21.62 -4.08
C THR A 140 1.15 -22.31 -4.53
N LEU A 141 1.58 -23.32 -3.78
CA LEU A 141 2.84 -24.03 -4.03
C LEU A 141 2.57 -25.37 -4.74
N ASP A 142 3.17 -25.55 -5.91
CA ASP A 142 2.84 -26.63 -6.84
C ASP A 142 3.75 -27.85 -6.69
N VAL A 143 3.16 -29.06 -6.81
CA VAL A 143 3.91 -30.34 -6.74
C VAL A 143 4.56 -30.69 -8.09
N LEU A 144 3.96 -30.22 -9.19
CA LEU A 144 4.25 -30.64 -10.56
C LEU A 144 5.69 -30.36 -11.05
N TYR A 145 6.46 -29.56 -10.31
CA TYR A 145 7.79 -29.10 -10.75
C TYR A 145 8.89 -29.32 -9.71
N LEU A 146 8.70 -30.28 -8.80
CA LEU A 146 9.67 -30.65 -7.77
C LEU A 146 10.75 -31.64 -8.28
N GLU A 147 11.10 -31.58 -9.57
CA GLU A 147 12.20 -32.38 -10.15
C GLU A 147 13.54 -32.11 -9.46
N ASN A 148 13.67 -30.95 -8.79
CA ASN A 148 14.82 -30.60 -7.96
C ASN A 148 14.34 -30.06 -6.60
N PRO A 149 14.59 -30.74 -5.48
CA PRO A 149 14.14 -30.31 -4.15
C PRO A 149 14.79 -29.01 -3.65
N SER A 150 15.78 -28.49 -4.40
CA SER A 150 16.45 -27.21 -4.12
C SER A 150 15.72 -26.01 -4.71
N PHE A 151 14.67 -26.23 -5.50
CA PHE A 151 13.88 -25.17 -6.12
C PHE A 151 12.39 -25.43 -5.88
N SER A 152 11.63 -24.35 -5.75
CA SER A 152 10.18 -24.41 -5.59
C SER A 152 9.52 -23.48 -6.59
N ARG A 153 8.48 -23.98 -7.27
CA ARG A 153 7.59 -23.12 -8.04
C ARG A 153 6.33 -22.83 -7.27
N PHE A 154 5.86 -21.60 -7.40
CA PHE A 154 4.64 -21.17 -6.77
C PHE A 154 3.96 -20.12 -7.62
N THR A 155 2.65 -20.07 -7.48
CA THR A 155 1.79 -19.06 -8.05
C THR A 155 1.46 -18.07 -6.94
N LEU A 156 1.65 -16.77 -7.20
CA LEU A 156 1.30 -15.70 -6.28
C LEU A 156 0.20 -14.87 -6.90
N GLU A 157 -0.98 -14.95 -6.30
CA GLU A 157 -2.12 -14.12 -6.62
C GLU A 157 -2.18 -12.98 -5.61
N SER A 158 -2.47 -11.76 -6.08
CA SER A 158 -2.73 -10.64 -5.20
C SER A 158 -3.88 -9.78 -5.69
N GLU A 159 -4.63 -9.22 -4.76
CA GLU A 159 -5.77 -8.35 -5.04
C GLU A 159 -5.80 -7.17 -4.07
N VAL A 160 -6.02 -5.98 -4.61
CA VAL A 160 -6.27 -4.77 -3.82
C VAL A 160 -7.74 -4.65 -3.47
N LEU A 161 -8.04 -4.74 -2.19
CA LEU A 161 -9.35 -4.50 -1.60
C LEU A 161 -9.57 -3.00 -1.43
N TRP A 162 -10.11 -2.36 -2.47
CA TRP A 162 -10.41 -0.92 -2.49
C TRP A 162 -11.45 -0.48 -1.43
N GLY A 163 -12.23 -1.42 -0.89
CA GLY A 163 -13.16 -1.19 0.22
C GLY A 163 -12.58 -1.45 1.61
N GLY A 164 -11.31 -1.86 1.70
CA GLY A 164 -10.70 -2.38 2.93
C GLY A 164 -11.13 -3.82 3.24
N VAL A 165 -10.76 -4.30 4.43
CA VAL A 165 -11.12 -5.65 4.89
C VAL A 165 -12.54 -5.62 5.44
N SER A 166 -13.45 -6.45 4.90
CA SER A 166 -14.76 -6.67 5.52
C SER A 166 -14.55 -7.44 6.81
N SER A 167 -15.05 -6.91 7.94
CA SER A 167 -15.08 -7.64 9.21
C SER A 167 -15.84 -8.96 9.04
N PRO A 168 -15.35 -10.09 9.61
CA PRO A 168 -16.04 -11.37 9.57
C PRO A 168 -17.38 -11.35 10.32
#